data_AF-A0A2V8FRA1-F1
#
_entry.id   AF-A0A2V8FRA1-F1
#
_cell.length_a   1.000
_cell.length_b   1.000
_cell.length_c   1.000
_cell.angle_alpha   90.00
_cell.angle_beta   90.00
_cell.angle_gamma   90.00
#
_symmetry.space_group_name_H-M   'P 1'
#
loop_
_entity.id
_entity.type
_entity.pdbx_description
1 polymer ?
#
loop_
_entity_poly.entity_id
_entity_poly.type
_entity_poly.pdbx_seq_one_letter_code
_entity_poly.pdbx_strand_id
1 'polypeptide(L)'
;FLPTLAKPIDLSIDIENRRASIRVPGVVDGTVGPILNQVTGKPNRARVTLPAGFEFTEAEFASGTAKVQGAIPLDFTDTHAHLARVHWSTHGVVR
;
A
#
# COMPACT_ATOMS: atom_id res chain seq x y z
N PHE A 1 21.57 4.44 -17.21
CA PHE A 1 20.21 4.13 -16.73
C PHE A 1 20.11 2.64 -16.45
N LEU A 2 19.38 2.24 -15.41
CA LEU A 2 19.07 0.82 -15.19
C LEU A 2 18.13 0.34 -16.30
N PRO A 3 18.24 -0.92 -16.75
CA PRO A 3 17.33 -1.48 -17.74
C PRO A 3 15.90 -1.59 -17.20
N THR A 4 14.91 -1.42 -18.08
CA THR A 4 13.50 -1.63 -17.75
C THR A 4 13.24 -3.10 -17.39
N LEU A 5 12.46 -3.33 -16.34
CA LEU A 5 11.98 -4.66 -15.97
C LEU A 5 10.55 -4.87 -16.50
N ALA A 6 10.36 -5.92 -17.31
CA ALA A 6 9.04 -6.40 -17.70
C ALA A 6 8.76 -7.73 -16.99
N LYS A 7 7.87 -7.72 -15.99
CA LYS A 7 7.56 -8.89 -15.16
C LYS A 7 6.06 -8.93 -14.85
N PRO A 8 5.48 -10.12 -14.61
CA PRO A 8 4.11 -10.22 -14.13
C PRO A 8 3.97 -9.59 -12.74
N ILE A 9 2.81 -9.00 -12.50
CA ILE A 9 2.42 -8.44 -11.21
C ILE A 9 1.21 -9.24 -10.72
N ASP A 10 1.37 -9.92 -9.60
CA ASP A 10 0.26 -10.49 -8.84
C ASP A 10 -0.17 -9.47 -7.78
N LEU A 11 -1.42 -9.02 -7.86
CA LEU A 11 -1.95 -7.94 -7.04
C LEU A 11 -3.37 -8.30 -6.58
N SER A 12 -3.58 -8.26 -5.28
CA SER A 12 -4.90 -8.36 -4.66
C SER A 12 -5.11 -7.19 -3.70
N ILE A 13 -6.29 -6.57 -3.74
CA ILE A 13 -6.64 -5.44 -2.89
C ILE A 13 -8.08 -5.59 -2.44
N ASP A 14 -8.26 -5.71 -1.12
CA ASP A 14 -9.53 -5.65 -0.41
C ASP A 14 -9.48 -4.47 0.56
N ILE A 15 -9.99 -3.33 0.10
CA ILE A 15 -9.99 -2.08 0.88
C ILE A 15 -10.85 -2.21 2.14
N GLU A 16 -11.97 -2.93 2.08
CA GLU A 16 -12.90 -3.00 3.21
C GLU A 16 -12.29 -3.77 4.39
N ASN A 17 -11.61 -4.86 4.09
CA ASN A 17 -10.88 -5.63 5.10
C ASN A 17 -9.45 -5.10 5.37
N ARG A 18 -9.03 -4.03 4.68
CA ARG A 18 -7.67 -3.47 4.70
C ARG A 18 -6.61 -4.55 4.46
N ARG A 19 -6.86 -5.41 3.48
CA ARG A 19 -5.97 -6.49 3.09
C ARG A 19 -5.49 -6.26 1.67
N ALA A 20 -4.20 -6.44 1.43
CA ALA A 20 -3.66 -6.44 0.09
C ALA A 20 -2.43 -7.35 0.02
N SER A 21 -2.10 -7.79 -1.18
CA SER A 21 -0.84 -8.49 -1.46
C SER A 21 -0.31 -8.05 -2.80
N ILE A 22 1.01 -7.87 -2.88
CA ILE A 22 1.73 -7.61 -4.12
C ILE A 22 2.90 -8.57 -4.23
N ARG A 23 3.03 -9.22 -5.38
CA ARG A 23 4.21 -10.01 -5.72
C ARG A 23 4.65 -9.70 -7.14
N VAL A 24 5.91 -9.32 -7.27
CA VAL A 24 6.64 -9.22 -8.52
C VAL A 24 7.91 -10.06 -8.37
N PRO A 25 8.03 -11.21 -9.05
CA PRO A 25 9.12 -12.16 -8.80
C PRO A 25 10.52 -11.54 -8.84
N GLY A 26 11.25 -11.64 -7.73
CA GLY A 26 12.60 -11.10 -7.57
C GLY A 26 12.69 -9.57 -7.55
N VAL A 27 11.57 -8.88 -7.29
CA VAL A 27 11.52 -7.41 -7.14
C VAL A 27 10.85 -7.02 -5.84
N VAL A 28 9.63 -7.52 -5.58
CA VAL A 28 8.91 -7.26 -4.34
C VAL A 28 8.01 -8.43 -3.95
N ASP A 29 7.95 -8.72 -2.66
CA ASP A 29 6.90 -9.50 -2.03
C ASP A 29 6.38 -8.68 -0.83
N GLY A 30 5.08 -8.39 -0.81
CA GLY A 30 4.49 -7.55 0.23
C GLY A 30 3.05 -7.90 0.53
N THR A 31 2.67 -7.66 1.79
CA THR A 31 1.34 -7.91 2.33
C THR A 31 0.89 -6.74 3.19
N VAL A 32 -0.40 -6.44 3.14
CA VAL A 32 -1.06 -5.43 3.97
C VAL A 32 -2.16 -6.12 4.78
N GLY A 33 -2.26 -5.74 6.04
CA GLY A 33 -3.33 -6.14 6.96
C GLY A 33 -3.87 -4.95 7.75
N PRO A 34 -4.98 -5.13 8.48
CA PRO A 34 -5.54 -4.07 9.30
C PRO A 34 -4.57 -3.68 10.43
N ILE A 35 -4.54 -2.40 10.78
CA ILE A 35 -3.94 -1.96 12.04
C ILE A 35 -4.67 -2.68 13.17
N LEU A 36 -3.93 -3.25 14.13
CA LEU A 36 -4.53 -3.89 15.30
C LEU A 36 -4.62 -2.91 16.47
N ASN A 37 -5.74 -2.95 17.18
CA ASN A 37 -5.86 -2.27 18.47
C ASN A 37 -4.92 -2.95 19.48
N GLN A 38 -3.96 -2.19 20.02
CA GLN A 38 -2.88 -2.73 20.87
C GLN A 38 -3.37 -3.32 22.21
N VAL A 39 -4.59 -2.98 22.65
CA VAL A 39 -5.17 -3.50 23.90
C VAL A 39 -5.97 -4.79 23.65
N THR A 40 -6.76 -4.84 22.59
CA THR A 40 -7.70 -5.94 22.33
C THR A 40 -7.23 -6.94 21.28
N GLY A 41 -6.19 -6.61 20.52
CA GLY A 41 -5.72 -7.39 19.36
C GLY A 41 -6.68 -7.42 18.17
N LYS A 42 -7.83 -6.73 18.26
CA LYS A 42 -8.85 -6.74 17.19
C LYS A 42 -8.49 -5.75 16.08
N PRO A 43 -8.94 -6.00 14.83
CA PRO A 43 -8.79 -5.05 13.74
C PRO A 43 -9.35 -3.67 14.10
N ASN A 44 -8.48 -2.66 14.05
CA ASN A 44 -8.83 -1.25 14.13
C ASN A 44 -9.01 -0.71 12.70
N ARG A 45 -9.78 0.38 12.57
CA ARG A 45 -9.94 1.10 11.30
C ARG A 45 -9.61 2.56 11.52
N ALA A 46 -8.60 3.04 10.80
CA ALA A 46 -8.25 4.44 10.72
C ALA A 46 -8.36 4.87 9.26
N ARG A 47 -9.05 5.98 9.02
CA ARG A 47 -9.26 6.54 7.70
C ARG A 47 -8.87 7.99 7.70
N VAL A 48 -8.18 8.41 6.65
CA VAL A 48 -7.82 9.81 6.43
C VAL A 48 -8.52 10.31 5.18
N THR A 49 -9.19 11.44 5.33
CA THR A 49 -9.81 12.17 4.23
C THR A 49 -9.06 13.48 4.02
N LEU A 50 -8.59 13.72 2.81
CA LEU A 50 -7.91 14.94 2.39
C LEU A 50 -8.72 15.61 1.26
N PRO A 51 -9.72 16.43 1.58
CA PRO A 51 -10.63 17.00 0.56
C PRO A 51 -9.89 17.75 -0.56
N ALA A 52 -8.86 18.52 -0.18
CA ALA A 52 -7.97 19.24 -1.09
C ALA A 52 -6.58 18.56 -1.23
N GLY A 53 -6.50 17.25 -0.97
CA GLY A 53 -5.25 16.48 -1.08
C GLY A 53 -4.69 16.45 -2.51
N PHE A 54 -3.37 16.38 -2.61
CA PHE A 54 -2.68 16.26 -3.90
C PHE A 54 -2.44 14.80 -4.33
N GLU A 55 -2.52 13.85 -3.40
CA GLU A 55 -2.24 12.42 -3.62
C GLU A 55 -3.52 11.57 -3.65
N PHE A 56 -4.44 11.77 -2.70
CA PHE A 56 -5.72 11.05 -2.65
C PHE A 56 -6.78 11.90 -1.94
N THR A 57 -8.06 11.53 -2.14
CA THR A 57 -9.18 12.12 -1.38
C THR A 57 -9.46 11.34 -0.10
N GLU A 58 -9.35 10.01 -0.15
CA GLU A 58 -9.57 9.12 1.00
C GLU A 58 -8.58 7.95 0.96
N ALA A 59 -8.07 7.56 2.12
CA ALA A 59 -7.23 6.37 2.30
C ALA A 59 -7.58 5.62 3.60
N GLU A 60 -7.62 4.30 3.52
CA GLU A 60 -7.64 3.41 4.68
C GLU A 60 -6.20 3.18 5.15
N PHE A 61 -5.90 3.55 6.39
CA PHE A 61 -4.59 3.30 6.98
C PHE A 61 -4.51 1.87 7.50
N ALA A 62 -3.39 1.23 7.22
CA ALA A 62 -3.15 -0.19 7.38
C ALA A 62 -1.72 -0.46 7.88
N SER A 63 -1.43 -1.72 8.19
CA SER A 63 -0.08 -2.18 8.53
C SER A 63 0.46 -3.03 7.39
N GLY A 64 1.69 -2.78 6.96
CA GLY A 64 2.31 -3.39 5.81
C GLY A 64 3.67 -3.99 6.11
N THR A 65 3.90 -5.17 5.52
CA THR A 65 5.18 -5.88 5.48
C THR A 65 5.59 -5.99 4.02
N ALA A 66 6.86 -5.70 3.71
CA ALA A 66 7.36 -5.78 2.34
C ALA A 66 8.85 -6.08 2.32
N LYS A 67 9.25 -6.97 1.42
CA LYS A 67 10.64 -7.23 1.07
C LYS A 67 10.87 -6.85 -0.38
N VAL A 68 11.72 -5.84 -0.59
CA VAL A 68 12.07 -5.34 -1.92
C VAL A 68 13.51 -5.70 -2.22
N GLN A 69 13.74 -6.28 -3.39
CA GLN A 69 15.05 -6.63 -3.90
C GLN A 69 15.49 -5.56 -4.91
N GLY A 70 16.76 -5.18 -4.86
CA GLY A 70 17.32 -4.16 -5.76
C GLY A 70 18.69 -3.69 -5.29
N ALA A 71 19.17 -2.59 -5.88
CA ALA A 71 20.44 -1.97 -5.48
C ALA A 71 20.41 -1.50 -4.02
N ILE A 72 19.24 -1.11 -3.54
CA ILE A 72 18.97 -0.81 -2.13
C ILE A 72 17.88 -1.78 -1.69
N PRO A 73 18.21 -2.81 -0.90
CA PRO A 73 17.20 -3.71 -0.35
C PRO A 73 16.36 -2.98 0.71
N LEU A 74 15.07 -3.26 0.73
CA LEU A 74 14.15 -2.78 1.78
C LEU A 74 13.50 -4.00 2.45
N ASP A 75 13.46 -3.97 3.78
CA ASP A 75 12.80 -5.00 4.59
C ASP A 75 11.97 -4.30 5.67
N PHE A 76 10.66 -4.25 5.44
CA PHE A 76 9.69 -3.65 6.35
C PHE A 76 8.84 -4.75 6.98
N THR A 77 8.63 -4.65 8.28
CA THR A 77 7.72 -5.54 9.03
C THR A 77 6.75 -4.68 9.81
N ASP A 78 5.45 -4.85 9.53
CA ASP A 78 4.32 -4.22 10.21
C ASP A 78 4.39 -2.69 10.33
N THR A 79 4.95 -2.03 9.32
CA THR A 79 5.07 -0.56 9.23
C THR A 79 3.83 0.10 8.61
N HIS A 80 3.82 1.43 8.50
CA HIS A 80 2.71 2.17 7.87
C HIS A 80 2.47 1.71 6.43
N ALA A 81 1.22 1.41 6.11
CA ALA A 81 0.71 1.27 4.75
C ALA A 81 -0.64 1.98 4.65
N HIS A 82 -1.09 2.26 3.43
CA HIS A 82 -2.47 2.71 3.23
C HIS A 82 -2.98 2.25 1.87
N LEU A 83 -4.29 2.09 1.78
CA LEU A 83 -5.00 1.71 0.56
C LEU A 83 -5.90 2.88 0.16
N ALA A 84 -5.72 3.38 -1.06
CA ALA A 84 -6.49 4.49 -1.60
C ALA A 84 -6.99 4.15 -3.01
N ARG A 85 -8.21 4.60 -3.33
CA ARG A 85 -8.68 4.66 -4.72
C ARG A 85 -8.19 5.98 -5.30
N VAL A 86 -7.22 5.91 -6.19
CA VAL A 86 -6.63 7.09 -6.83
C VAL A 86 -7.22 7.29 -8.22
N HIS A 87 -7.53 8.55 -8.54
CA HIS A 87 -7.90 8.99 -9.88
C HIS A 87 -7.04 10.20 -10.22
N TRP A 88 -6.02 9.97 -11.05
CA TRP A 88 -4.97 10.96 -11.34
C TRP A 88 -4.95 11.35 -12.82
N SER A 89 -4.47 12.57 -13.05
CA SER A 89 -4.04 13.07 -14.35
C SER A 89 -2.65 13.71 -14.21
N THR A 90 -2.12 14.25 -15.30
CA THR A 90 -0.88 15.05 -15.29
C THR A 90 -0.99 16.35 -14.48
N HIS A 91 -2.19 16.75 -14.06
CA HIS A 91 -2.45 17.94 -13.24
C HIS A 91 -2.84 17.58 -11.78
N GLY A 92 -2.67 16.31 -11.38
CA GLY A 92 -3.00 15.82 -10.05
C GLY A 92 -4.34 15.09 -9.97
N VAL A 93 -4.95 15.08 -8.77
CA VAL A 93 -6.19 14.35 -8.47
C VAL A 93 -7.38 14.93 -9.24
N VAL A 94 -8.04 14.07 -10.03
CA VAL A 94 -9.28 14.37 -10.73
C VAL A 94 -10.46 14.09 -9.79
N ARG A 95 -11.38 15.05 -9.65
CA ARG A 95 -12.55 14.98 -8.77
C ARG A 95 -13.84 15.14 -9.56
#